data_AF-A0A0C3PYX9-F1
#
_entry.id   AF-A0A0C3PYX9-F1
#
_cell.length_a   1.000
_cell.length_b   1.000
_cell.length_c   1.000
_cell.angle_alpha   90.00
_cell.angle_beta   90.00
_cell.angle_gamma   90.00
#
_symmetry.space_group_name_H-M   'P 1'
#
loop_
_entity.id
_entity.type
_entity.pdbx_description
1 polymer ?
#
loop_
_entity_poly.entity_id
_entity_poly.type
_entity_poly.pdbx_seq_one_letter_code
_entity_poly.pdbx_strand_id
1 'polypeptide(L)'
;INCGTENVILGLPWLQENNPVVDWRMGTLSIDEKTDRSKELRRDVSSIVEEPTVNLVLLRKITTAMELAQEEHKKKPKAVLPDEYKDFASVFEKPSDGILPPSRPYDHAINL
;
A
#
# COMPACT_ATOMS: atom_id res chain seq x y z
N ILE A 1 -10.86 -13.03 -4.27
CA ILE A 1 -9.63 -12.20 -4.20
C ILE A 1 -8.74 -12.66 -5.34
N ASN A 2 -8.65 -11.88 -6.41
CA ASN A 2 -7.76 -12.16 -7.54
C ASN A 2 -6.46 -11.38 -7.32
N CYS A 3 -5.58 -11.93 -6.48
CA CYS A 3 -4.16 -11.59 -6.56
C CYS A 3 -3.64 -12.39 -7.75
N GLY A 4 -2.90 -11.78 -8.67
CA GLY A 4 -2.48 -12.42 -9.91
C GLY A 4 -1.72 -13.75 -9.71
N THR A 5 -1.42 -14.42 -10.83
CA THR A 5 -0.84 -15.77 -10.87
C THR A 5 0.62 -15.86 -10.40
N GLU A 6 1.20 -14.75 -9.97
CA GLU A 6 2.62 -14.57 -9.78
C GLU A 6 3.01 -14.98 -8.35
N ASN A 7 4.01 -15.85 -8.23
CA ASN A 7 4.48 -16.35 -6.93
C ASN A 7 5.24 -15.29 -6.12
N VAL A 8 5.80 -14.28 -6.79
CA VAL A 8 6.62 -13.23 -6.17
C VAL A 8 6.46 -11.93 -6.96
N ILE A 9 6.33 -10.80 -6.24
CA ILE A 9 6.34 -9.45 -6.82
C ILE A 9 7.55 -8.69 -6.26
N LEU A 10 8.43 -8.25 -7.16
CA LEU A 10 9.61 -7.47 -6.79
C LEU A 10 9.27 -5.98 -6.83
N GLY A 11 9.20 -5.37 -5.65
CA GLY A 11 8.89 -3.95 -5.50
C GLY A 11 10.08 -3.03 -5.72
N LEU A 12 9.84 -1.73 -5.58
CA LEU A 12 10.85 -0.67 -5.68
C LEU A 12 12.09 -0.88 -4.77
N PRO A 13 11.97 -1.34 -3.51
CA PRO A 13 13.14 -1.57 -2.68
C PRO A 13 14.14 -2.55 -3.30
N TRP A 14 13.63 -3.65 -3.87
CA TRP A 14 14.46 -4.66 -4.53
C TRP A 14 15.14 -4.11 -5.80
N LEU A 15 14.40 -3.31 -6.58
CA LEU A 15 14.94 -2.66 -7.79
C LEU A 15 16.05 -1.67 -7.46
N GLN A 16 15.91 -0.89 -6.37
CA GLN A 16 16.94 0.05 -5.93
C GLN A 16 18.20 -0.66 -5.45
N GLU A 17 18.05 -1.77 -4.71
CA GLU A 17 19.17 -2.52 -4.15
C GLU A 17 20.00 -3.25 -5.21
N ASN A 18 19.34 -3.87 -6.20
CA ASN A 18 20.02 -4.68 -7.21
C ASN A 18 20.32 -3.89 -8.50
N ASN A 19 19.69 -2.72 -8.67
CA ASN A 19 19.77 -1.83 -9.84
C ASN A 19 19.90 -2.59 -11.17
N PRO A 20 18.94 -3.46 -11.50
CA PRO A 20 19.06 -4.33 -12.66
C PRO A 20 18.87 -3.56 -13.97
N VAL A 21 19.42 -4.10 -15.05
CA VAL A 21 19.20 -3.57 -16.41
C VAL A 21 17.87 -4.11 -16.93
N VAL A 22 16.92 -3.21 -17.16
CA VAL A 22 15.58 -3.56 -17.67
C VAL A 22 15.46 -3.17 -19.14
N ASP A 23 15.22 -4.16 -20.00
CA ASP A 23 14.81 -3.92 -21.38
C ASP A 23 13.28 -4.01 -21.47
N TRP A 24 12.64 -2.84 -21.47
CA TRP A 24 11.18 -2.72 -21.56
C TRP A 24 10.62 -3.17 -22.90
N ARG A 25 11.40 -3.14 -23.98
CA ARG A 25 10.94 -3.53 -25.32
C ARG A 25 10.89 -5.05 -25.45
N MET A 26 11.87 -5.74 -24.88
CA MET A 26 11.90 -7.20 -24.87
C MET A 26 11.23 -7.83 -23.64
N GLY A 27 10.92 -7.03 -22.62
CA GLY A 27 10.36 -7.51 -21.36
C GLY A 27 11.35 -8.34 -20.54
N THR A 28 12.66 -8.09 -20.72
CA THR A 28 13.72 -8.85 -20.06
C THR A 28 14.42 -8.02 -18.99
N LEU A 29 14.90 -8.70 -17.94
CA LEU A 29 15.66 -8.08 -16.86
C LEU A 29 16.96 -8.86 -16.66
N SER A 30 18.08 -8.14 -16.55
CA SER A 30 19.42 -8.72 -16.35
C SER A 30 20.07 -8.09 -15.12
N ILE A 31 20.69 -8.92 -14.28
CA ILE A 31 21.44 -8.47 -13.10
C ILE A 31 22.92 -8.44 -13.48
N ASP A 32 23.59 -7.30 -13.25
CA ASP A 32 25.04 -7.20 -13.44
C ASP A 32 25.73 -7.97 -12.30
N GLU A 33 26.77 -8.74 -12.60
CA GLU A 33 27.53 -9.48 -11.58
C GLU A 33 28.10 -8.55 -10.49
N LYS A 34 28.32 -7.27 -10.80
CA LYS A 34 28.81 -6.26 -9.84
C LYS A 34 27.75 -5.79 -8.86
N THR A 35 26.46 -5.86 -9.24
CA THR A 35 25.33 -5.48 -8.39
C THR A 35 24.58 -6.70 -7.85
N ASP A 36 25.00 -7.90 -8.23
CA ASP A 36 24.49 -9.17 -7.73
C ASP A 36 24.84 -9.38 -6.24
N ARG A 37 23.94 -8.96 -5.36
CA ARG A 37 24.04 -9.17 -3.91
C ARG A 37 23.61 -10.56 -3.47
N SER A 38 23.19 -11.46 -4.38
CA SER A 38 22.76 -12.82 -4.02
C SER A 38 23.87 -13.63 -3.31
N LYS A 39 25.13 -13.28 -3.58
CA LYS A 39 26.32 -13.88 -2.96
C LYS A 39 26.55 -13.43 -1.51
N GLU A 40 25.98 -12.30 -1.10
CA GLU A 40 26.06 -11.80 0.29
C GLU A 40 25.09 -12.54 1.22
N LEU A 41 23.91 -12.91 0.69
CA LEU A 41 22.88 -13.64 1.43
C LEU A 41 23.36 -14.99 2.01
N ARG A 42 24.39 -15.61 1.42
CA ARG A 42 24.95 -16.89 1.91
C ARG A 42 25.76 -16.76 3.20
N ARG A 43 26.27 -15.58 3.55
CA ARG A 43 27.12 -15.41 4.75
C ARG A 43 26.31 -15.25 6.03
N ASP A 44 25.13 -14.63 5.94
CA ASP A 44 24.33 -14.34 7.14
C ASP A 44 23.51 -15.53 7.65
N VAL A 45 23.15 -16.49 6.78
CA VAL A 45 22.30 -17.63 7.18
C VAL A 45 23.04 -18.64 8.09
N SER A 46 24.39 -18.62 8.11
CA SER A 46 25.15 -19.47 9.04
C SER A 46 25.20 -18.94 10.47
N SER A 47 24.90 -17.66 10.70
CA SER A 47 25.00 -17.02 12.02
C SER A 47 23.65 -16.81 12.70
N ILE A 48 22.53 -17.06 12.01
CA ILE A 48 21.18 -16.89 12.56
C ILE A 48 20.63 -18.26 12.97
N VAL A 49 21.29 -18.85 13.97
CA VAL A 49 20.60 -19.72 14.93
C VAL A 49 20.65 -18.94 16.23
N GLU A 50 19.67 -18.08 16.48
CA GLU A 50 19.04 -17.80 17.77
C GLU A 50 17.89 -16.78 17.56
N GLU A 51 16.68 -17.26 17.81
CA GLU A 51 15.43 -16.55 18.15
C GLU A 51 14.66 -15.67 17.13
N PRO A 52 13.30 -15.76 17.11
CA PRO A 52 12.44 -15.29 16.03
C PRO A 52 12.00 -13.83 16.22
N THR A 53 12.94 -12.88 16.12
CA THR A 53 12.58 -11.44 16.21
C THR A 53 12.29 -10.79 14.84
N VAL A 54 12.52 -11.50 13.74
CA VAL A 54 12.28 -10.99 12.37
C VAL A 54 10.81 -10.80 11.97
N ASN A 55 9.86 -11.13 12.86
CA ASN A 55 8.42 -11.05 12.58
C ASN A 55 7.76 -9.68 12.87
N LEU A 56 8.49 -8.65 13.30
CA LEU A 56 7.87 -7.34 13.62
C LEU A 56 7.96 -6.28 12.51
N VAL A 57 8.97 -6.34 11.62
CA VAL A 57 9.17 -5.29 10.59
C VAL A 57 8.40 -5.57 9.30
N LEU A 58 8.26 -6.85 8.91
CA LEU A 58 7.56 -7.24 7.68
C LEU A 58 6.02 -7.08 7.78
N LEU A 59 5.47 -7.00 8.99
CA LEU A 59 4.02 -6.86 9.25
C LEU A 59 3.55 -5.42 9.51
N ARG A 60 4.36 -4.38 9.28
CA ARG A 60 3.85 -3.00 9.31
C ARG A 60 2.97 -2.77 8.08
N LYS A 61 1.65 -2.90 8.25
CA LYS A 61 0.61 -2.51 7.28
C LYS A 61 0.58 -0.99 6.95
N ILE A 62 1.60 -0.24 7.36
CA ILE A 62 1.66 1.21 7.27
C ILE A 62 3.01 1.55 6.67
N THR A 63 2.98 2.06 5.44
CA THR A 63 4.18 2.56 4.76
C THR A 63 4.48 3.99 5.24
N THR A 64 5.73 4.44 5.11
CA THR A 64 6.13 5.83 5.42
C THR A 64 5.25 6.86 4.70
N ALA A 65 4.81 6.56 3.47
CA ALA A 65 3.88 7.42 2.73
C ALA A 65 2.51 7.55 3.42
N MET A 66 2.00 6.47 4.01
CA MET A 66 0.74 6.47 4.75
C MET A 66 0.85 7.26 6.05
N GLU A 67 1.99 7.20 6.73
CA GLU A 67 2.28 8.01 7.92
C GLU A 67 2.32 9.52 7.58
N LEU A 68 3.04 9.91 6.52
CA LEU A 68 3.08 11.28 6.02
C LEU A 68 1.68 11.80 5.62
N ALA A 69 0.88 10.97 4.94
CA ALA A 69 -0.49 11.32 4.58
C ALA A 69 -1.38 11.53 5.81
N GLN A 70 -1.22 10.72 6.86
CA GLN A 70 -1.95 10.88 8.12
C GLN A 70 -1.55 12.15 8.88
N GLU A 71 -0.26 12.50 8.91
CA GLU A 71 0.20 13.75 9.52
C GLU A 71 -0.37 14.99 8.81
N GLU A 72 -0.38 14.99 7.48
CA GLU A 72 -0.99 16.05 6.68
C GLU A 72 -2.50 16.15 6.93
N HIS A 73 -3.22 15.03 7.02
CA HIS A 73 -4.65 15.03 7.35
C HIS A 73 -4.96 15.61 8.72
N LYS A 74 -4.06 15.49 9.71
CA LYS A 74 -4.23 16.10 11.04
C LYS A 74 -4.05 17.61 11.04
N LYS A 75 -3.24 18.15 10.13
CA LYS A 75 -2.92 19.59 10.02
C LYS A 75 -3.94 20.37 9.19
N LYS A 76 -4.76 19.71 8.39
CA LYS A 76 -5.75 20.38 7.54
C LYS A 76 -6.84 21.02 8.41
N PRO A 77 -7.17 22.30 8.20
CA PRO A 77 -8.31 22.92 8.86
C PRO A 77 -9.58 22.18 8.49
N LYS A 78 -10.57 22.16 9.41
CA LYS A 78 -11.88 21.56 9.14
C LYS A 78 -12.45 22.21 7.88
N ALA A 79 -12.85 21.38 6.92
CA ALA A 79 -13.41 21.86 5.65
C ALA A 79 -14.63 22.74 5.95
N VAL A 80 -14.61 23.98 5.46
CA VAL A 80 -15.75 24.89 5.51
C VAL A 80 -16.56 24.66 4.25
N LEU A 81 -17.86 24.43 4.40
CA LEU A 81 -18.77 24.30 3.27
C LEU A 81 -18.87 25.64 2.53
N PRO A 82 -18.89 25.66 1.19
CA PRO A 82 -19.20 26.87 0.43
C PRO A 82 -20.56 27.44 0.82
N ASP A 83 -20.74 28.75 0.66
CA ASP A 83 -21.96 29.46 1.10
C ASP A 83 -23.23 28.89 0.50
N GLU A 84 -23.17 28.43 -0.76
CA GLU A 84 -24.28 27.82 -1.49
C GLU A 84 -24.73 26.47 -0.89
N TYR A 85 -23.87 25.82 -0.10
CA TYR A 85 -24.13 24.50 0.47
C TYR A 85 -24.32 24.52 1.99
N LYS A 86 -24.33 25.71 2.63
CA LYS A 86 -24.52 25.84 4.08
C LYS A 86 -25.87 25.28 4.55
N ASP A 87 -26.92 25.46 3.76
CA ASP A 87 -28.26 24.94 4.07
C ASP A 87 -28.32 23.39 4.08
N PHE A 88 -27.33 22.73 3.44
CA PHE A 88 -27.23 21.27 3.38
C PHE A 88 -26.18 20.70 4.34
N ALA A 89 -25.74 21.46 5.35
CA ALA A 89 -24.72 21.00 6.31
C ALA A 89 -25.05 19.62 6.93
N SER A 90 -26.32 19.37 7.21
CA SER A 90 -26.82 18.10 7.74
C SER A 90 -26.53 16.88 6.85
N VAL A 91 -26.38 17.05 5.53
CA VAL A 91 -26.06 15.96 4.59
C VAL A 91 -24.59 15.51 4.73
N PHE A 92 -23.70 16.42 5.14
CA PHE A 92 -22.27 16.16 5.29
C PHE A 92 -21.91 15.67 6.70
N GLU A 93 -22.83 15.75 7.64
CA GLU A 93 -22.66 15.20 8.98
C GLU A 93 -22.76 13.68 8.94
N LYS A 94 -21.81 13.02 9.60
CA LYS A 94 -21.79 11.56 9.67
C LYS A 94 -22.96 11.10 10.55
N PRO A 95 -23.88 10.24 10.06
CA PRO A 95 -24.96 9.71 10.88
C PRO A 95 -24.39 8.85 12.03
N SER A 96 -24.96 9.03 13.22
CA SER A 96 -24.52 8.38 14.46
C SER A 96 -24.70 6.87 14.43
N ASP A 97 -25.75 6.39 13.77
CA ASP A 97 -26.30 5.05 14.02
C ASP A 97 -25.73 3.97 13.09
N GLY A 98 -24.91 4.35 12.09
CA GLY A 98 -24.31 3.41 11.14
C GLY A 98 -25.33 2.62 10.29
N ILE A 99 -26.62 2.95 10.39
CA ILE A 99 -27.72 2.31 9.66
C ILE A 99 -27.66 2.79 8.22
N LEU A 100 -27.65 1.84 7.29
CA LEU A 100 -27.73 2.14 5.86
C LEU A 100 -29.11 2.75 5.54
N PRO A 101 -29.17 3.73 4.62
CA PRO A 101 -30.44 4.20 4.11
C PRO A 101 -31.21 3.02 3.47
N PRO A 102 -32.55 3.10 3.42
CA PRO A 102 -33.37 2.07 2.78
C PRO A 102 -32.97 1.92 1.31
N SER A 103 -33.10 0.71 0.78
CA SER A 103 -32.77 0.42 -0.62
C SER A 103 -33.65 1.24 -1.57
N ARG A 104 -33.02 1.76 -2.63
CA ARG A 104 -33.63 2.62 -3.64
C ARG A 104 -33.83 1.86 -4.94
N PRO A 105 -34.78 2.29 -5.79
CA PRO A 105 -35.00 1.67 -7.10
C PRO A 105 -33.77 1.70 -8.03
N TYR A 106 -32.82 2.61 -7.77
CA TYR A 106 -31.59 2.80 -8.54
C TYR A 106 -30.39 2.01 -7.97
N ASP A 107 -30.60 1.24 -6.89
CA ASP A 107 -29.54 0.41 -6.32
C ASP A 107 -29.35 -0.83 -7.22
N HIS A 108 -28.19 -0.92 -7.87
CA HIS A 108 -27.83 -2.07 -8.67
C HIS A 108 -27.02 -3.07 -7.82
N ALA A 109 -27.46 -4.33 -7.80
CA ALA A 109 -26.70 -5.41 -7.18
C ALA A 109 -25.44 -5.72 -8.01
N ILE A 110 -24.31 -5.89 -7.34
CA ILE A 110 -23.09 -6.41 -7.97
C ILE A 110 -23.21 -7.94 -7.99
N ASN A 111 -23.27 -8.52 -9.19
CA ASN A 111 -23.15 -9.96 -9.36
C ASN A 111 -21.66 -10.31 -9.25
N LEU A 112 -21.31 -11.14 -8.26
CA LEU A 112 -19.95 -11.64 -8.02
C LEU A 112 -19.68 -12.96 -8.73
#